data_AF-A0A257UJT0-F1
#
_entry.id   AF-A0A257UJT0-F1
#
_cell.length_a   1.000
_cell.length_b   1.000
_cell.length_c   1.000
_cell.angle_alpha   90.00
_cell.angle_beta   90.00
_cell.angle_gamma   90.00
#
_symmetry.space_group_name_H-M   'P 1'
#
loop_
_entity.id
_entity.type
_entity.pdbx_description
1 polymer ?
#
loop_
_entity_poly.entity_id
_entity_poly.type
_entity_poly.pdbx_seq_one_letter_code
_entity_poly.pdbx_strand_id
1 'polypeptide(L)'
;MTLQYIFSTLRLGKVVPPGRHVLKDISLSFFPDAKIGVIGLNGAGKSSLLKIMAGVDTDFIGEARPAPGIRIGWLPQEPRLDPAKDVRGNVEEGVAPVRALLTEFERISAKFAEPMSDDEMNALLDKQGDLQHRIDAAGAWELDHHLDVAMDALRLPPGD
;
A
#
# COMPACT_ATOMS: atom_id res chain seq x y z
N MET A 1 -12.57 7.60 -17.42
CA MET A 1 -11.96 6.80 -18.50
C MET A 1 -11.65 5.43 -17.92
N THR A 2 -12.25 4.36 -18.46
CA THR A 2 -11.89 2.99 -18.08
C THR A 2 -10.53 2.68 -18.68
N LEU A 3 -9.56 2.28 -17.84
CA LEU A 3 -8.24 1.88 -18.33
C LEU A 3 -8.39 0.56 -19.11
N GLN A 4 -7.92 0.52 -20.35
CA GLN A 4 -7.93 -0.72 -21.13
C GLN A 4 -6.98 -1.77 -20.53
N TYR A 5 -5.83 -1.32 -20.02
CA TYR A 5 -4.83 -2.15 -19.35
C TYR A 5 -4.37 -1.47 -18.06
N ILE A 6 -4.19 -2.25 -17.00
CA ILE A 6 -3.67 -1.79 -15.70
C ILE A 6 -2.13 -1.87 -15.65
N PHE A 7 -1.54 -2.76 -16.43
CA PHE A 7 -0.09 -2.91 -16.56
C PHE A 7 0.25 -3.46 -17.94
N SER A 8 1.39 -3.08 -18.50
CA SER A 8 1.88 -3.63 -19.75
C SER A 8 3.39 -3.88 -19.71
N THR A 9 3.84 -4.91 -20.40
CA THR A 9 5.26 -5.15 -20.68
C THR A 9 5.46 -5.24 -22.18
N LEU A 10 6.58 -4.73 -22.67
CA LEU A 10 6.96 -4.84 -24.08
C LEU A 10 8.41 -5.29 -24.20
N ARG A 11 8.61 -6.49 -24.76
CA ARG A 11 9.93 -7.14 -24.90
C ARG A 11 10.73 -7.12 -23.60
N LEU A 12 10.05 -7.34 -22.47
CA LEU A 12 10.68 -7.30 -21.16
C LEU A 12 11.69 -8.45 -21.02
N GLY A 13 12.92 -8.10 -20.66
CA GLY A 13 14.01 -9.03 -20.43
C GLY A 13 14.76 -8.71 -19.15
N LYS A 14 15.35 -9.73 -18.52
CA LYS A 14 16.22 -9.57 -17.36
C LYS A 14 17.40 -10.53 -17.49
N VAL A 15 18.59 -9.96 -17.36
CA VAL A 15 19.85 -10.69 -17.32
C VAL A 15 20.39 -10.60 -15.90
N VAL A 16 20.88 -11.72 -15.37
CA VAL A 16 21.56 -11.76 -14.08
C VAL A 16 22.99 -12.23 -14.27
N PRO A 17 23.95 -11.78 -13.45
CA PRO A 17 25.32 -12.27 -13.50
C PRO A 17 25.40 -13.81 -13.44
N PRO A 18 26.32 -14.45 -14.19
CA PRO A 18 27.34 -13.85 -15.07
C PRO A 18 26.88 -13.56 -16.51
N GLY A 19 25.57 -13.47 -16.78
CA GLY A 19 25.01 -13.25 -18.13
C GLY A 19 23.81 -14.13 -18.47
N ARG A 20 23.18 -14.76 -17.48
CA ARG A 20 22.04 -15.64 -17.68
C ARG A 20 20.77 -14.82 -17.89
N HIS A 21 20.07 -15.05 -19.00
CA HIS A 21 18.72 -14.53 -19.20
C HIS A 21 17.73 -15.28 -18.31
N VAL A 22 17.11 -14.57 -17.36
CA VAL A 22 16.03 -15.13 -16.51
C VAL A 22 14.65 -14.75 -17.03
N LEU A 23 14.55 -13.66 -17.79
CA LEU A 23 13.38 -13.27 -18.57
C LEU A 23 13.84 -12.88 -19.98
N LYS A 24 13.06 -13.23 -21.00
CA LYS A 24 13.35 -12.92 -22.39
C LYS A 24 12.06 -12.65 -23.16
N ASP A 25 12.01 -11.51 -23.84
CA ASP A 25 10.94 -11.11 -24.76
C ASP A 25 9.51 -11.17 -24.20
N ILE A 26 9.34 -10.88 -22.90
CA ILE A 26 8.04 -10.93 -22.24
C ILE A 26 7.19 -9.71 -22.63
N SER A 27 6.16 -9.94 -23.44
CA SER A 27 5.20 -8.91 -23.86
C SER A 27 3.80 -9.31 -23.40
N LEU A 28 3.31 -8.66 -22.35
CA LEU A 28 2.05 -8.98 -21.68
C LEU A 28 1.24 -7.70 -21.48
N SER A 29 -0.09 -7.84 -21.48
CA SER A 29 -1.01 -6.76 -21.12
C SER A 29 -1.98 -7.30 -20.08
N PHE A 30 -2.07 -6.59 -18.96
CA PHE A 30 -2.88 -6.95 -17.81
C PHE A 30 -4.14 -6.11 -17.81
N PHE A 31 -5.30 -6.74 -17.79
CA PHE A 31 -6.58 -6.04 -17.71
C PHE A 31 -6.88 -5.63 -16.26
N PRO A 32 -7.64 -4.54 -16.04
CA PRO A 32 -8.23 -4.27 -14.73
C PRO A 32 -9.00 -5.50 -14.22
N ASP A 33 -8.99 -5.70 -12.89
CA ASP A 33 -9.69 -6.78 -12.18
C ASP A 33 -9.26 -8.22 -12.51
N ALA A 34 -8.26 -8.40 -13.38
CA ALA A 34 -7.73 -9.71 -13.71
C ALA A 34 -7.00 -10.33 -12.50
N LYS A 35 -7.38 -11.57 -12.17
CA LYS A 35 -6.68 -12.41 -11.18
C LYS A 35 -5.74 -13.36 -11.91
N ILE A 36 -4.43 -13.13 -11.78
CA ILE A 36 -3.43 -13.83 -12.59
C ILE A 36 -2.46 -14.60 -11.68
N GLY A 37 -2.37 -15.91 -11.89
CA GLY A 37 -1.37 -16.76 -11.26
C GLY A 37 -0.14 -16.92 -12.15
N VAL A 38 1.05 -16.58 -11.61
CA VAL A 38 2.32 -16.80 -12.31
C VAL A 38 2.94 -18.12 -11.85
N ILE A 39 2.98 -19.10 -12.74
CA ILE A 39 3.49 -20.45 -12.46
C ILE A 39 4.74 -20.78 -13.29
N GLY A 40 5.50 -21.78 -12.84
CA GLY A 40 6.71 -22.22 -13.51
C GLY A 40 7.75 -22.78 -12.54
N LEU A 41 8.81 -23.39 -13.07
CA LEU A 41 9.88 -23.98 -12.27
C LEU A 41 10.65 -22.95 -11.45
N ASN A 42 11.41 -23.41 -10.45
CA ASN A 42 12.34 -22.57 -9.73
C ASN A 42 13.40 -22.01 -10.68
N GLY A 43 13.68 -20.71 -10.57
CA GLY A 43 14.59 -20.02 -11.48
C GLY A 43 13.99 -19.61 -12.83
N ALA A 44 12.70 -19.87 -13.10
CA ALA A 44 12.01 -19.44 -14.33
C ALA A 44 11.72 -17.92 -14.41
N GLY A 45 12.26 -17.11 -13.50
CA GLY A 45 12.12 -15.65 -13.53
C GLY A 45 10.84 -15.08 -12.89
N LYS A 46 9.98 -15.91 -12.28
CA LYS A 46 8.71 -15.46 -11.64
C LYS A 46 8.91 -14.30 -10.66
N SER A 47 9.81 -14.46 -9.69
CA SER A 47 10.10 -13.43 -8.70
C SER A 47 10.74 -12.19 -9.33
N SER A 48 11.52 -12.34 -10.41
CA SER A 48 12.10 -11.22 -11.16
C SER A 48 11.01 -10.43 -11.88
N LEU A 49 10.06 -11.12 -12.53
CA LEU A 49 8.92 -10.48 -13.21
C LEU A 49 8.11 -9.64 -12.21
N LEU A 50 7.74 -10.24 -11.07
CA LEU A 50 6.95 -9.53 -10.07
C LEU A 50 7.70 -8.35 -9.43
N LYS A 51 9.02 -8.48 -9.17
CA LYS A 51 9.84 -7.37 -8.68
C LYS A 51 9.92 -6.21 -9.66
N ILE A 52 10.02 -6.51 -10.96
CA ILE A 52 10.00 -5.50 -12.02
C ILE A 52 8.63 -4.81 -12.06
N MET A 53 7.54 -5.58 -12.03
CA MET A 53 6.18 -5.04 -12.03
C MET A 53 5.89 -4.18 -10.79
N ALA A 54 6.48 -4.54 -9.64
CA ALA A 54 6.41 -3.78 -8.40
C ALA A 54 7.29 -2.51 -8.39
N GLY A 55 8.14 -2.30 -9.39
CA GLY A 55 9.12 -1.22 -9.41
C GLY A 55 10.30 -1.41 -8.46
N VAL A 56 10.46 -2.60 -7.87
CA VAL A 56 11.56 -2.94 -6.96
C VAL A 56 12.86 -3.22 -7.72
N ASP A 57 12.76 -3.83 -8.90
CA ASP A 57 13.89 -4.08 -9.79
C ASP A 57 13.70 -3.29 -11.08
N THR A 58 14.47 -2.21 -11.24
CA THR A 58 14.38 -1.30 -12.39
C THR A 58 15.43 -1.57 -13.46
N ASP A 59 16.35 -2.50 -13.21
CA ASP A 59 17.39 -2.90 -14.14
C ASP A 59 16.85 -3.99 -15.07
N PHE A 60 16.21 -3.62 -16.15
CA PHE A 60 15.66 -4.58 -17.11
C PHE A 60 15.74 -4.03 -18.54
N ILE A 61 15.56 -4.94 -19.50
CA ILE A 61 15.53 -4.62 -20.93
C ILE A 61 14.07 -4.48 -21.36
N GLY A 62 13.77 -3.55 -22.26
CA GLY A 62 12.41 -3.33 -22.78
C GLY A 62 11.59 -2.41 -21.89
N GLU A 63 10.29 -2.67 -21.78
CA GLU A 63 9.37 -1.81 -21.03
C GLU A 63 8.54 -2.59 -20.03
N ALA A 64 8.30 -1.98 -18.87
CA ALA A 64 7.31 -2.39 -17.88
C ALA A 64 6.60 -1.12 -17.38
N ARG A 65 5.32 -0.95 -17.75
CA ARG A 65 4.59 0.31 -17.56
C ARG A 65 3.28 0.07 -16.82
N PRO A 66 3.13 0.58 -15.59
CA PRO A 66 1.84 0.66 -14.93
C PRO A 66 0.97 1.75 -15.58
N ALA A 67 -0.35 1.60 -15.50
CA ALA A 67 -1.25 2.65 -15.92
C ALA A 67 -1.14 3.89 -15.00
N PRO A 68 -1.39 5.11 -15.51
CA PRO A 68 -1.33 6.33 -14.70
C PRO A 68 -2.32 6.30 -13.53
N GLY A 69 -1.88 6.76 -12.36
CA GLY A 69 -2.73 6.93 -11.18
C GLY A 69 -3.04 5.64 -10.41
N ILE A 70 -2.46 4.49 -10.79
CA ILE A 70 -2.64 3.25 -10.03
C ILE A 70 -1.72 3.20 -8.82
N ARG A 71 -2.13 2.45 -7.79
CA ARG A 71 -1.28 2.05 -6.67
C ARG A 71 -0.86 0.60 -6.85
N ILE A 72 0.43 0.33 -6.68
CA ILE A 72 0.98 -1.03 -6.74
C ILE A 72 1.36 -1.44 -5.32
N GLY A 73 0.78 -2.54 -4.83
CA GLY A 73 1.17 -3.20 -3.59
C GLY A 73 2.12 -4.35 -3.88
N TRP A 74 3.22 -4.45 -3.14
CA TRP A 74 4.21 -5.52 -3.26
C TRP A 74 4.40 -6.23 -1.92
N LEU A 75 4.12 -7.54 -1.90
CA LEU A 75 4.37 -8.40 -0.76
C LEU A 75 5.57 -9.31 -1.09
N PRO A 76 6.75 -9.07 -0.49
CA PRO A 76 7.90 -9.94 -0.72
C PRO A 76 7.68 -11.33 -0.10
N GLN A 77 8.43 -12.33 -0.60
CA GLN A 77 8.40 -13.69 -0.06
C GLN A 77 8.79 -13.76 1.42
N GLU A 78 9.74 -12.91 1.81
CA GLU A 78 10.13 -12.69 3.20
C GLU A 78 9.67 -11.29 3.59
N PRO A 79 8.50 -11.17 4.27
CA PRO A 79 8.03 -9.91 4.80
C PRO A 79 9.04 -9.32 5.78
N ARG A 80 9.18 -7.99 5.76
CA ARG A 80 9.91 -7.28 6.80
C ARG A 80 8.89 -6.68 7.75
N LEU A 81 8.94 -7.12 9.00
CA LEU A 81 8.14 -6.62 10.09
C LEU A 81 9.05 -5.86 11.06
N ASP A 82 8.49 -4.91 11.79
CA ASP A 82 9.20 -4.21 12.86
C ASP A 82 9.22 -5.10 14.11
N PRO A 83 10.40 -5.58 14.55
CA PRO A 83 10.51 -6.45 15.73
C PRO A 83 10.25 -5.70 17.04
N ALA A 84 10.20 -4.36 17.03
CA ALA A 84 9.84 -3.57 18.20
C ALA A 84 8.33 -3.42 18.40
N LYS A 85 7.51 -3.92 17.46
CA LYS A 85 6.05 -3.86 17.49
C LYS A 85 5.45 -5.25 17.67
N ASP A 86 4.30 -5.29 18.31
CA ASP A 86 3.43 -6.45 18.35
C ASP A 86 2.76 -6.69 16.99
N VAL A 87 1.89 -7.70 16.92
CA VAL A 87 1.19 -8.04 15.67
C VAL A 87 0.29 -6.88 15.24
N ARG A 88 -0.48 -6.29 16.17
CA ARG A 88 -1.39 -5.18 15.84
C ARG A 88 -0.63 -3.97 15.32
N GLY A 89 0.46 -3.58 15.98
CA GLY A 89 1.29 -2.45 15.59
C GLY A 89 1.92 -2.60 14.21
N ASN A 90 2.29 -3.83 13.81
CA ASN A 90 2.73 -4.11 12.44
C ASN A 90 1.59 -3.98 11.42
N VAL A 91 0.38 -4.42 11.76
CA VAL A 91 -0.80 -4.28 10.89
C VAL A 91 -1.19 -2.80 10.73
N GLU A 92 -1.14 -2.03 11.82
CA GLU A 92 -1.47 -0.61 11.85
C GLU A 92 -0.56 0.25 10.96
N GLU A 93 0.66 -0.20 10.64
CA GLU A 93 1.50 0.48 9.65
C GLU A 93 0.81 0.62 8.29
N GLY A 94 0.02 -0.38 7.90
CA GLY A 94 -0.74 -0.38 6.65
C GLY A 94 -1.81 0.71 6.58
N VAL A 95 -2.23 1.24 7.73
CA VAL A 95 -3.28 2.27 7.88
C VAL A 95 -2.79 3.50 8.64
N ALA A 96 -1.49 3.66 8.84
CA ALA A 96 -0.91 4.77 9.61
C ALA A 96 -1.42 6.16 9.17
N PRO A 97 -1.56 6.48 7.86
CA PRO A 97 -2.12 7.77 7.45
C PRO A 97 -3.58 7.98 7.88
N VAL A 98 -4.36 6.90 7.98
CA VAL A 98 -5.76 6.94 8.40
C VAL A 98 -5.85 7.09 9.92
N ARG A 99 -5.06 6.31 10.69
CA ARG A 99 -4.95 6.46 12.14
C ARG A 99 -4.51 7.89 12.53
N ALA A 100 -3.56 8.47 11.79
CA ALA A 100 -3.08 9.83 12.03
C ALA A 100 -4.19 10.89 11.95
N LEU A 101 -5.25 10.67 11.17
CA LEU A 101 -6.41 11.57 11.13
C LEU A 101 -7.13 11.60 12.48
N LEU A 102 -7.39 10.42 13.06
CA LEU A 102 -8.04 10.27 14.36
C LEU A 102 -7.18 10.88 15.47
N THR A 103 -5.89 10.56 15.49
CA THR A 103 -4.95 11.10 16.49
C THR A 103 -4.89 12.62 16.43
N GLU A 104 -4.86 13.21 15.23
CA GLU A 104 -4.84 14.67 15.08
C GLU A 104 -6.17 15.31 15.50
N PHE A 105 -7.30 14.64 15.20
CA PHE A 105 -8.62 15.09 15.62
C PHE A 105 -8.74 15.08 17.15
N GLU A 106 -8.33 14.01 17.82
CA GLU A 106 -8.28 13.91 19.28
C GLU A 106 -7.38 14.99 19.89
N ARG A 107 -6.20 15.21 19.29
CA ARG A 107 -5.25 16.24 19.73
C ARG A 107 -5.84 17.65 19.64
N ILE A 108 -6.61 17.97 18.59
CA ILE A 108 -7.31 19.26 18.47
C ILE A 108 -8.46 19.34 19.48
N SER A 109 -9.22 18.26 19.64
CA SER A 109 -10.33 18.19 20.58
C SER A 109 -9.89 18.44 22.02
N ALA A 110 -8.73 17.89 22.40
CA ALA A 110 -8.12 18.11 23.71
C ALA A 110 -7.72 19.58 23.95
N LYS A 111 -7.25 20.28 22.92
CA LYS A 111 -6.87 21.70 23.03
C LYS A 111 -8.04 22.59 23.42
N PHE A 112 -9.27 22.26 23.02
CA PHE A 112 -10.46 23.06 23.38
C PHE A 112 -10.76 23.08 24.88
N ALA A 113 -10.13 22.22 25.67
CA ALA A 113 -10.21 22.28 27.14
C ALA A 113 -9.23 23.28 27.77
N GLU A 114 -8.32 23.86 27.00
CA GLU A 114 -7.31 24.82 27.46
C GLU A 114 -7.72 26.27 27.10
N PRO A 115 -7.30 27.28 27.87
CA PRO A 115 -7.50 28.68 27.52
C PRO A 115 -6.80 29.02 26.19
N MET A 116 -7.53 29.63 25.26
CA MET A 116 -7.02 30.10 23.97
C MET A 116 -7.72 31.40 23.54
N SER A 117 -7.19 32.06 22.52
CA SER A 117 -7.84 33.24 21.92
C SER A 117 -8.99 32.83 20.98
N ASP A 118 -9.89 33.77 20.70
CA ASP A 118 -10.98 33.56 19.73
C ASP A 118 -10.46 33.23 18.33
N ASP A 119 -9.33 33.84 17.92
CA ASP A 119 -8.69 33.55 16.62
C ASP A 119 -8.12 32.13 16.57
N GLU A 120 -7.49 31.66 17.65
CA GLU A 120 -6.99 30.28 17.73
C GLU A 120 -8.14 29.27 17.74
N MET A 121 -9.21 29.56 18.48
CA MET A 121 -10.43 28.76 18.53
C MET A 121 -11.03 28.59 17.12
N ASN A 122 -11.24 29.70 16.39
CA ASN A 122 -11.80 29.66 15.05
C ASN A 122 -10.92 28.85 14.08
N ALA A 123 -9.60 29.03 14.12
CA ALA A 123 -8.67 28.29 13.27
C ALA A 123 -8.68 26.77 13.58
N LEU A 124 -8.82 26.39 14.86
CA LEU A 124 -8.92 24.99 15.26
C LEU A 124 -10.26 24.36 14.87
N LEU A 125 -11.37 25.12 14.93
CA LEU A 125 -12.68 24.67 14.46
C LEU A 125 -12.67 24.37 12.96
N ASP A 126 -12.11 25.27 12.14
CA ASP A 126 -11.97 25.06 10.69
C ASP A 126 -11.14 23.79 10.41
N LYS A 127 -9.98 23.66 11.07
CA LYS A 127 -9.11 22.50 10.91
C LYS A 127 -9.77 21.20 11.36
N GLN A 128 -10.55 21.23 12.45
CA GLN A 128 -11.29 20.08 12.94
C GLN A 128 -12.39 19.68 11.94
N GLY A 129 -13.07 20.65 11.33
CA GLY A 129 -14.05 20.41 10.26
C GLY A 129 -13.44 19.71 9.04
N ASP A 130 -12.28 20.18 8.57
CA ASP A 130 -11.56 19.52 7.47
C ASP A 130 -11.13 18.09 7.82
N LEU A 131 -10.67 17.86 9.06
CA LEU A 131 -10.32 16.52 9.53
C LEU A 131 -11.54 15.61 9.63
N GLN A 132 -12.66 16.11 10.15
CA GLN A 132 -13.92 15.37 10.20
C GLN A 132 -14.31 14.88 8.80
N HIS A 133 -14.30 15.76 7.81
CA HIS A 133 -14.61 15.37 6.42
C HIS A 133 -13.67 14.29 5.88
N ARG A 134 -12.37 14.37 6.20
CA ARG A 134 -11.38 13.35 5.79
C ARG A 134 -11.56 12.03 6.52
N ILE A 135 -11.89 12.07 7.81
CA ILE A 135 -12.17 10.89 8.63
C ILE A 135 -13.40 10.16 8.09
N ASP A 136 -14.47 10.90 7.82
CA ASP A 136 -15.71 10.36 7.27
C ASP A 136 -15.47 9.74 5.88
N ALA A 137 -14.76 10.45 5.00
CA ALA A 137 -14.41 9.95 3.66
C ALA A 137 -13.52 8.69 3.70
N ALA A 138 -12.68 8.55 4.73
CA ALA A 138 -11.84 7.37 4.94
C ALA A 138 -12.55 6.24 5.70
N GLY A 139 -13.76 6.48 6.24
CA GLY A 139 -14.45 5.55 7.13
C GLY A 139 -13.64 5.25 8.41
N ALA A 140 -12.85 6.21 8.87
CA ALA A 140 -11.83 5.95 9.90
C ALA A 140 -12.40 5.78 11.31
N TRP A 141 -13.65 6.19 11.58
CA TRP A 141 -14.30 5.93 12.87
C TRP A 141 -14.39 4.43 13.20
N GLU A 142 -14.51 3.58 12.18
CA GLU A 142 -14.59 2.11 12.31
C GLU A 142 -13.22 1.44 12.11
N LEU A 143 -12.12 2.20 12.15
CA LEU A 143 -10.79 1.69 11.81
C LEU A 143 -10.40 0.49 12.68
N ASP A 144 -10.63 0.55 13.99
CA ASP A 144 -10.29 -0.54 14.90
C ASP A 144 -11.07 -1.81 14.60
N HIS A 145 -12.37 -1.68 14.30
CA HIS A 145 -13.20 -2.82 13.91
C HIS A 145 -12.73 -3.42 12.57
N HIS A 146 -12.42 -2.58 11.58
CA HIS A 146 -11.90 -3.04 10.29
C HIS A 146 -10.55 -3.76 10.44
N LEU A 147 -9.69 -3.30 11.34
CA LEU A 147 -8.44 -3.97 11.66
C LEU A 147 -8.70 -5.35 12.26
N ASP A 148 -9.59 -5.46 13.24
CA ASP A 148 -9.92 -6.74 13.88
C ASP A 148 -10.45 -7.76 12.86
N VAL A 149 -11.38 -7.34 11.99
CA VAL A 149 -11.93 -8.18 10.91
C VAL A 149 -10.84 -8.61 9.93
N ALA A 150 -9.92 -7.71 9.56
CA ALA A 150 -8.82 -8.04 8.65
C ALA A 150 -7.82 -9.01 9.30
N MET A 151 -7.48 -8.83 10.57
CA MET A 151 -6.58 -9.70 11.32
C MET A 151 -7.16 -11.12 11.45
N ASP A 152 -8.46 -11.25 11.73
CA ASP A 152 -9.15 -12.54 11.78
C ASP A 152 -9.19 -13.23 10.40
N ALA A 153 -9.54 -12.49 9.34
CA ALA A 153 -9.58 -13.02 7.98
C ALA A 153 -8.21 -13.53 7.49
N LEU A 154 -7.12 -12.86 7.89
CA LEU A 154 -5.76 -13.28 7.61
C LEU A 154 -5.23 -14.36 8.58
N ARG A 155 -6.02 -14.71 9.60
CA ARG A 155 -5.68 -15.67 10.66
C ARG A 155 -4.36 -15.33 11.34
N LEU A 156 -4.19 -14.05 11.69
CA LEU A 156 -3.01 -13.61 12.41
C LEU A 156 -3.01 -14.17 13.85
N PRO A 157 -1.83 -14.29 14.49
CA PRO A 157 -1.74 -14.53 15.92
C PRO A 157 -2.45 -13.42 16.75
N PRO A 158 -2.58 -13.60 18.08
CA PRO A 158 -3.01 -12.54 18.99
C PRO A 158 -2.26 -11.22 18.74
N GLY A 159 -2.95 -10.11 19.00
CA GLY A 159 -2.44 -8.78 18.68
C GLY A 159 -1.26 -8.32 19.54
N ASP A 160 -1.19 -8.84 20.77
CA ASP A 160 -0.28 -8.47 21.88
C ASP A 160 0.97 -9.37 22.01
#